data_AF-A0A067LDT7-F1
#
_entry.id   AF-A0A067LDT7-F1
#
_cell.length_a   1.000
_cell.length_b   1.000
_cell.length_c   1.000
_cell.angle_alpha   90.00
_cell.angle_beta   90.00
_cell.angle_gamma   90.00
#
_symmetry.space_group_name_H-M   'P 1'
#
loop_
_entity.id
_entity.type
_entity.pdbx_description
1 polymer ?
#
loop_
_entity_poly.entity_id
_entity_poly.type
_entity_poly.pdbx_seq_one_letter_code
_entity_poly.pdbx_strand_id
1 'polypeptide(L)'
;MKKAVIVGPFGGESENSWDHGVHTTVRQMFLHCGMVVDYIAVEYDENGSSKWSDGKVYIGGNPNKDFQGMTLSKQDKQTLV
;
A
#
# COMPACT_ATOMS: atom_id res chain seq x y z
N MET A 1 -18.53 13.32 8.30
CA MET A 1 -17.38 12.52 7.82
C MET A 1 -17.13 11.41 8.82
N LYS A 2 -16.93 10.15 8.39
CA LYS A 2 -16.51 9.10 9.32
C LYS A 2 -15.09 9.41 9.78
N LYS A 3 -14.83 9.36 11.09
CA LYS A 3 -13.48 9.57 11.64
C LYS A 3 -12.64 8.32 11.35
N ALA A 4 -11.52 8.51 10.66
CA ALA A 4 -10.55 7.44 10.48
C ALA A 4 -9.85 7.14 11.82
N VAL A 5 -9.60 5.86 12.09
CA VAL A 5 -8.74 5.44 13.20
C VAL A 5 -7.34 5.24 12.63
N ILE A 6 -6.37 5.96 13.18
CA ILE A 6 -4.96 5.88 12.79
C ILE A 6 -4.22 5.07 13.86
N VAL A 7 -3.46 4.06 13.42
CA VAL A 7 -2.67 3.18 14.29
C VAL A 7 -1.25 3.10 13.72
N GLY A 8 -0.24 3.20 14.59
CA GLY A 8 1.17 3.29 14.19
C GLY A 8 1.72 4.74 14.26
N PRO A 9 2.87 5.04 13.62
CA PRO A 9 3.66 4.13 12.77
C PRO A 9 4.37 3.03 13.58
N PHE A 10 4.74 1.94 12.92
CA PHE A 10 5.58 0.88 13.47
C PHE A 10 6.85 0.75 12.64
N GLY A 11 8.01 0.93 13.25
CA GLY A 11 9.31 0.96 12.56
C GLY A 11 10.28 1.95 13.21
N GLY A 12 11.36 2.29 12.48
CA GLY A 12 12.30 3.33 12.86
C GLY A 12 11.83 4.73 12.47
N GLU A 13 12.56 5.76 12.92
CA GLU A 13 12.35 7.13 12.48
C GLU A 13 12.73 7.28 11.00
N SER A 14 11.90 7.97 10.22
CA SER A 14 12.19 8.30 8.83
C SER A 14 12.16 9.81 8.63
N GLU A 15 13.13 10.32 7.87
CA GLU A 15 13.18 11.74 7.49
C GLU A 15 12.19 12.06 6.35
N ASN A 16 11.75 11.03 5.62
CA ASN A 16 10.81 11.13 4.50
C ASN A 16 9.47 10.48 4.87
N SER A 17 8.73 11.09 5.80
CA SER A 17 7.37 10.67 6.12
C SER A 17 6.41 10.93 4.95
N TRP A 18 5.45 10.03 4.75
CA TRP A 18 4.42 10.16 3.72
C TRP A 18 3.08 9.68 4.28
N ASP A 19 1.99 10.23 3.75
CA ASP A 19 0.62 9.84 4.08
C ASP A 19 -0.22 9.86 2.79
N HIS A 20 -0.79 8.71 2.40
CA HIS A 20 -1.70 8.64 1.25
C HIS A 20 -3.10 9.18 1.56
N GLY A 21 -3.39 9.51 2.82
CA GLY A 21 -4.68 9.98 3.28
C GLY A 21 -5.73 8.87 3.37
N VAL A 22 -6.98 9.28 3.53
CA VAL A 22 -8.13 8.38 3.73
C VAL A 22 -8.89 8.20 2.42
N HIS A 23 -9.07 6.94 2.02
CA HIS A 23 -9.79 6.53 0.81
C HIS A 23 -11.04 5.69 1.13
N THR A 24 -11.89 5.43 0.13
CA THR A 24 -13.15 4.67 0.34
C THR A 24 -12.86 3.20 0.66
N THR A 25 -11.94 2.58 -0.08
CA THR A 25 -11.36 1.25 0.22
C THR A 25 -10.01 1.12 -0.46
N VAL A 26 -9.24 0.10 -0.07
CA VAL A 26 -8.11 -0.42 -0.87
C VAL A 26 -8.67 -1.43 -1.87
N ARG A 27 -8.20 -1.37 -3.12
CA ARG A 27 -8.52 -2.35 -4.17
C ARG A 27 -7.43 -3.43 -4.23
N GLN A 28 -6.18 -2.99 -4.32
CA GLN A 28 -5.00 -3.86 -4.30
C GLN A 28 -3.75 -3.10 -3.84
N MET A 29 -2.73 -3.86 -3.47
CA MET A 29 -1.43 -3.35 -3.06
C MET A 29 -0.33 -4.19 -3.69
N PHE A 30 0.72 -3.51 -4.15
CA PHE A 30 1.95 -4.10 -4.62
C PHE A 30 3.07 -3.80 -3.62
N LEU A 31 3.78 -4.86 -3.25
CA LEU A 31 4.97 -4.79 -2.42
C LEU A 31 6.16 -5.29 -3.22
N HIS A 32 7.26 -4.55 -3.13
CA HIS A 32 8.56 -5.07 -3.52
C HIS A 32 9.40 -5.23 -2.26
N CYS A 33 9.89 -6.45 -2.05
CA CYS A 33 10.67 -6.80 -0.87
C CYS A 33 11.85 -7.71 -1.26
N GLY A 34 13.02 -7.39 -0.71
CA GLY A 34 14.16 -8.31 -0.58
C GLY A 34 14.32 -8.75 0.87
N MET A 35 15.46 -8.41 1.50
CA MET A 35 15.64 -8.54 2.96
C MET A 35 14.77 -7.57 3.78
N VAL A 36 14.33 -6.49 3.15
CA VAL A 36 13.46 -5.44 3.70
C VAL A 36 12.38 -5.09 2.68
N VAL A 37 11.37 -4.31 3.08
CA VAL A 37 10.42 -3.72 2.14
C VAL A 37 11.12 -2.59 1.38
N ASP A 38 11.23 -2.71 0.06
CA ASP A 38 11.87 -1.72 -0.80
C ASP A 38 10.90 -0.58 -1.15
N TYR A 39 9.70 -0.93 -1.62
CA TYR A 39 8.64 0.04 -1.87
C TYR A 39 7.23 -0.55 -1.76
N ILE A 40 6.27 0.35 -1.56
CA ILE A 40 4.84 0.08 -1.54
C ILE A 40 4.16 0.91 -2.64
N ALA A 41 3.21 0.32 -3.34
CA ALA A 41 2.26 1.03 -4.21
C ALA A 41 0.85 0.51 -3.94
N VAL A 42 -0.13 1.39 -3.84
CA VAL A 42 -1.50 1.03 -3.48
C VAL A 42 -2.47 1.59 -4.51
N GLU A 43 -3.41 0.77 -4.96
CA GLU A 43 -4.59 1.22 -5.67
C GLU A 43 -5.74 1.37 -4.68
N TYR A 44 -6.28 2.56 -4.65
CA TYR A 44 -7.43 2.92 -3.85
C TYR A 44 -8.69 2.99 -4.71
N ASP A 45 -9.81 2.87 -4.01
CA ASP A 45 -11.11 3.28 -4.51
C ASP A 45 -11.44 4.68 -3.96
N GLU A 46 -11.79 5.59 -4.86
CA GLU A 46 -12.36 6.90 -4.57
C GLU A 46 -13.79 6.93 -5.10
N ASN A 47 -14.76 6.58 -4.25
CA ASN A 47 -16.19 6.57 -4.57
C ASN A 47 -16.53 5.76 -5.83
N GLY A 48 -15.95 4.56 -5.96
CA GLY A 48 -16.14 3.65 -7.10
C GLY A 48 -15.12 3.82 -8.23
N SER A 49 -14.28 4.86 -8.18
CA SER A 49 -13.22 5.08 -9.18
C SER A 49 -11.87 4.55 -8.69
N SER A 50 -11.09 3.96 -9.60
CA SER A 50 -9.71 3.55 -9.33
C SER A 50 -8.77 4.76 -9.28
N LYS A 51 -7.88 4.77 -8.29
CA LYS A 51 -6.76 5.73 -8.20
C LYS A 51 -5.52 5.07 -7.62
N TRP A 52 -4.41 5.18 -8.33
CA TRP A 52 -3.10 4.79 -7.83
C TRP A 52 -2.51 5.85 -6.90
N SER A 53 -1.79 5.43 -5.87
CA SER A 53 -0.95 6.32 -5.06
C SER A 53 0.02 7.11 -5.94
N ASP A 54 0.44 8.29 -5.45
CA ASP A 54 1.40 9.14 -6.14
C ASP A 54 2.79 8.49 -6.14
N GLY A 55 3.00 7.57 -7.10
CA GLY A 55 4.22 6.83 -7.28
C GLY A 55 4.45 5.69 -6.28
N LYS A 56 5.67 5.16 -6.34
CA LYS A 56 6.20 4.11 -5.46
C LYS A 56 6.92 4.78 -4.31
N VAL A 57 6.56 4.43 -3.07
CA VAL A 57 7.25 5.00 -1.90
C VAL A 57 8.38 4.08 -1.47
N TYR A 58 9.63 4.55 -1.61
CA TYR A 58 10.83 3.78 -1.29
C TYR A 58 11.15 3.88 0.21
N ILE A 59 11.34 2.73 0.86
CA ILE A 59 11.50 2.61 2.31
C ILE A 59 12.96 2.29 2.72
N GLY A 60 13.81 1.84 1.79
CA GLY A 60 15.26 1.78 2.02
C GLY A 60 15.99 0.52 1.57
N GLY A 61 15.41 -0.30 0.69
CA GLY A 61 16.12 -1.45 0.10
C GLY A 61 16.58 -1.23 -1.35
N ASN A 62 17.35 -2.17 -1.90
CA ASN A 62 17.93 -2.07 -3.23
C ASN A 62 17.05 -2.82 -4.24
N PRO A 63 16.31 -2.12 -5.12
CA PRO A 63 15.37 -2.76 -6.05
C PRO A 63 16.04 -3.69 -7.07
N ASN A 64 17.37 -3.67 -7.17
CA ASN A 64 18.13 -4.49 -8.12
C ASN A 64 18.73 -5.76 -7.52
N LYS A 65 18.51 -6.06 -6.23
CA LYS A 65 18.98 -7.29 -5.59
C LYS A 65 17.83 -7.94 -4.84
N ASP A 66 17.53 -9.19 -5.21
CA ASP A 66 16.51 -10.08 -4.64
C ASP A 66 15.06 -9.71 -4.99
N PHE A 67 14.62 -10.14 -6.18
CA PHE A 67 13.25 -9.96 -6.67
C PHE A 67 12.32 -11.05 -6.14
N GLN A 68 11.36 -10.67 -5.29
CA GLN A 68 10.10 -11.39 -5.09
C GLN A 68 8.96 -10.35 -5.06
N GLY A 69 8.46 -9.97 -6.23
CA GLY A 69 7.27 -9.12 -6.31
C GLY A 69 6.03 -9.85 -5.77
N MET A 70 5.32 -9.22 -4.82
CA MET A 70 4.08 -9.78 -4.25
C MET A 70 2.91 -8.84 -4.51
N THR A 71 1.78 -9.43 -4.96
CA THR A 71 0.51 -8.72 -5.12
C THR A 71 -0.46 -9.17 -4.04
N LEU A 72 -1.05 -8.21 -3.34
CA LEU A 72 -2.13 -8.44 -2.40
C LEU A 72 -3.37 -7.73 -2.92
N SER A 73 -4.33 -8.49 -3.46
CA SER A 73 -5.64 -7.98 -3.84
C SER A 73 -6.68 -8.38 -2.81
N LYS A 74 -7.70 -7.54 -2.63
CA LYS A 74 -8.88 -7.95 -1.86
C LYS A 74 -9.56 -9.08 -2.63
N GLN A 75 -9.74 -10.24 -1.99
CA GLN A 75 -10.56 -11.28 -2.57
C GLN A 75 -12.02 -10.83 -2.47
N ASP A 76 -12.67 -10.63 -3.61
CA ASP A 76 -14.12 -10.46 -3.64
C ASP A 76 -14.73 -11.73 -3.07
N LYS A 77 -15.49 -11.60 -1.98
CA LYS A 77 -16.31 -12.72 -1.50
C LYS A 77 -17.23 -13.09 -2.65
N GLN A 78 -17.02 -14.27 -3.25
CA GLN A 78 -18.02 -14.85 -4.13
C GLN A 78 -19.27 -15.04 -3.30
N THR A 79 -20.29 -14.22 -3.56
CA THR A 79 -21.64 -14.52 -3.12
C THR A 79 -22.04 -15.77 -3.92
N LEU A 80 -21.99 -16.93 -3.27
CA LEU A 80 -22.68 -18.12 -3.76
C LEU A 80 -24.17 -17.78 -3.81
N VAL A 81 -24.69 -17.63 -5.03
CA VAL A 81 -26.14 -17.66 -5.33
C VAL A 81 -26.59 -19.11 -5.44
#